data_AF-A0A949YXE6-F1
#
_entry.id   AF-A0A949YXE6-F1
#
_cell.length_a   1.000
_cell.length_b   1.000
_cell.length_c   1.000
_cell.angle_alpha   90.00
_cell.angle_beta   90.00
_cell.angle_gamma   90.00
#
_symmetry.space_group_name_H-M   'P 1'
#
loop_
_entity.id
_entity.type
_entity.pdbx_description
1 polymer ?
#
loop_
_entity_poly.entity_id
_entity_poly.type
_entity_poly.pdbx_seq_one_letter_code
_entity_poly.pdbx_strand_id
1 'polypeptide(L)'
;MPVRFNAWTMVFAVAAALLVGFAASTLAYRYRILRVPGEPVVARMDRELHLTPAQRSQIRDIMKDARLRIMQYEQDFRRQRRETFLQAMHQIRATLTPEQQQKFDRDFLPYQARGEWQPEKREGQPPAPPGAGS
;
A
#
# COMPACT_ATOMS: atom_id res chain seq x y z
N MET A 1 28.39 28.93 35.45
CA MET A 1 29.08 27.63 35.30
C MET A 1 28.80 27.09 33.90
N PRO A 2 29.72 27.14 32.93
CA PRO A 2 29.47 26.59 31.59
C PRO A 2 29.52 25.05 31.65
N VAL A 3 28.40 24.41 31.32
CA VAL A 3 28.31 22.93 31.26
C VAL A 3 29.10 22.48 30.03
N ARG A 4 30.22 21.79 30.23
CA ARG A 4 31.03 21.25 29.14
C ARG A 4 30.31 20.03 28.56
N PHE A 5 29.63 20.21 27.43
CA PHE A 5 29.03 19.12 26.68
C PHE A 5 30.15 18.29 26.03
N ASN A 6 30.38 17.09 26.56
CA ASN A 6 31.38 16.16 26.03
C ASN A 6 30.69 15.27 24.98
N ALA A 7 31.39 14.90 23.91
CA ALA A 7 30.83 14.06 22.84
C ALA A 7 30.17 12.76 23.38
N TRP A 8 30.68 12.23 24.48
CA TRP A 8 30.11 11.07 25.18
C TRP A 8 28.69 11.32 25.71
N THR A 9 28.36 12.50 26.23
CA THR A 9 27.01 12.78 26.73
C THR A 9 26.00 12.84 25.58
N MET A 10 26.42 13.25 24.38
CA MET A 10 25.57 13.15 23.18
C MET A 10 25.32 11.71 22.76
N VAL A 11 26.37 10.86 22.75
CA VAL A 11 26.21 9.44 22.41
C VAL A 11 25.27 8.73 23.38
N PHE A 12 25.42 8.98 24.68
CA PHE A 12 24.50 8.43 25.69
C PHE A 12 23.07 8.93 25.52
N ALA A 13 22.87 10.21 25.21
CA ALA A 13 21.53 10.77 24.99
C ALA A 13 20.85 10.15 23.77
N VAL A 14 21.57 9.97 22.66
CA VAL A 14 21.04 9.32 21.44
C VAL A 14 20.72 7.85 21.70
N ALA A 15 21.62 7.12 22.37
CA ALA A 15 21.38 5.72 22.73
C ALA A 15 20.14 5.56 23.64
N ALA A 16 19.99 6.45 24.64
CA ALA A 16 18.83 6.45 25.51
C ALA A 16 17.52 6.76 24.75
N ALA A 17 17.54 7.74 23.84
CA ALA A 17 16.38 8.07 23.02
C ALA A 17 15.97 6.89 22.10
N LEU A 18 16.95 6.20 21.51
CA LEU A 18 16.70 5.00 20.69
C LEU A 18 16.13 3.86 21.53
N LEU A 19 16.65 3.64 22.74
CA LEU A 19 16.14 2.60 23.65
C LEU A 19 14.72 2.90 24.15
N VAL A 20 14.42 4.16 24.48
CA VAL A 20 13.06 4.58 24.86
C VAL A 20 12.10 4.45 23.67
N GLY A 21 12.52 4.87 22.47
CA GLY A 21 11.72 4.69 21.24
C GLY A 21 11.46 3.22 20.92
N PHE A 22 12.48 2.36 21.07
CA PHE A 22 12.37 0.93 20.89
C PHE A 22 11.44 0.30 21.94
N ALA A 23 11.66 0.57 23.24
CA ALA A 23 10.83 0.06 24.32
C ALA A 23 9.38 0.55 24.26
N ALA A 24 9.15 1.81 23.91
CA ALA A 24 7.81 2.37 23.71
C ALA A 24 7.11 1.73 22.51
N SER A 25 7.84 1.47 21.43
CA SER A 25 7.30 0.77 20.25
C SER A 25 6.95 -0.69 20.56
N THR A 26 7.82 -1.40 21.29
CA THR A 26 7.57 -2.77 21.76
C THR A 26 6.40 -2.82 22.74
N LEU A 27 6.32 -1.86 23.67
CA LEU A 27 5.25 -1.77 24.66
C LEU A 27 3.92 -1.38 24.01
N ALA A 28 3.90 -0.46 23.05
CA ALA A 28 2.71 -0.09 22.28
C ALA A 28 2.18 -1.28 21.45
N TYR A 29 3.08 -2.12 20.93
CA TYR A 29 2.73 -3.40 20.32
C TYR A 29 2.13 -4.39 21.32
N ARG A 30 2.75 -4.53 22.50
CA ARG A 30 2.34 -5.45 23.56
C ARG A 30 1.00 -5.05 24.20
N TYR A 31 0.73 -3.75 24.32
CA TYR A 31 -0.49 -3.21 24.94
C TYR A 31 -1.64 -2.91 23.96
N ARG A 32 -1.53 -3.30 22.67
CA ARG A 32 -2.68 -3.29 21.73
C ARG A 32 -3.34 -1.91 21.56
N ILE A 33 -2.58 -0.82 21.69
CA ILE A 33 -3.07 0.57 21.52
C ILE A 33 -3.38 0.87 20.04
N LEU A 34 -2.74 0.17 19.11
CA LEU A 34 -3.11 0.16 17.70
C LEU A 34 -4.09 -0.98 17.45
N ARG A 35 -5.39 -0.68 17.32
CA ARG A 35 -6.40 -1.63 16.85
C ARG A 35 -6.03 -2.09 15.43
N VAL A 36 -5.43 -3.27 15.33
CA VAL A 36 -5.12 -3.91 14.05
C VAL A 36 -6.42 -4.51 13.49
N PRO A 37 -6.86 -4.15 12.27
CA PRO A 37 -7.97 -4.84 11.64
C PRO A 37 -7.53 -6.30 11.39
N GLY A 38 -8.32 -7.27 11.84
CA GLY A 38 -7.90 -8.68 12.01
C GLY A 38 -8.33 -9.27 13.35
N GLU A 39 -8.79 -8.42 14.28
CA GLU A 39 -9.46 -8.82 15.51
C GLU A 39 -10.62 -9.82 15.34
N PRO A 40 -11.50 -9.80 14.31
CA PRO A 40 -12.70 -10.65 14.37
C PRO A 40 -12.37 -12.15 14.34
N VAL A 41 -11.36 -12.59 13.60
CA VAL A 41 -11.02 -14.02 13.47
C VAL A 41 -10.28 -14.53 14.71
N VAL A 42 -9.26 -13.79 15.17
CA VAL A 42 -8.50 -14.20 16.38
C VAL A 42 -9.37 -14.10 17.62
N ALA A 43 -10.26 -13.10 17.72
CA ALA A 43 -11.20 -13.00 18.83
C ALA A 43 -12.27 -14.11 18.81
N ARG A 44 -12.64 -14.59 17.62
CA ARG A 44 -13.51 -15.77 17.49
C ARG A 44 -12.80 -17.03 17.97
N MET A 45 -11.56 -17.27 17.52
CA MET A 45 -10.75 -18.41 17.96
C MET A 45 -10.49 -18.39 19.46
N ASP A 46 -10.21 -17.21 20.03
CA ASP A 46 -10.03 -17.01 21.48
C ASP A 46 -11.28 -17.43 22.28
N ARG A 47 -12.47 -17.08 21.77
CA ARG A 47 -13.76 -17.40 22.40
C ARG A 47 -14.12 -18.87 22.29
N GLU A 48 -13.90 -19.48 21.13
CA GLU A 48 -14.32 -20.86 20.83
C GLU A 48 -13.31 -21.89 21.35
N LEU A 49 -12.02 -21.56 21.38
CA LEU A 49 -10.94 -22.49 21.70
C LEU A 49 -10.29 -22.23 23.07
N HIS A 50 -10.74 -21.19 23.78
CA HIS A 50 -10.22 -20.79 25.10
C HIS A 50 -8.69 -20.68 25.10
N LEU A 51 -8.15 -19.89 24.18
CA LEU A 51 -6.71 -19.77 23.99
C LEU A 51 -6.03 -19.20 25.23
N THR A 52 -4.87 -19.77 25.57
CA THR A 52 -3.99 -19.14 26.57
C THR A 52 -3.46 -17.79 26.04
N PRO A 53 -3.05 -16.86 26.93
CA PRO A 53 -2.48 -15.58 26.49
C PRO A 53 -1.29 -15.73 25.53
N ALA A 54 -0.45 -16.75 25.75
CA ALA A 54 0.68 -17.05 24.87
C ALA A 54 0.23 -17.52 23.48
N GLN A 55 -0.70 -18.47 23.41
CA GLN A 55 -1.26 -18.97 22.14
C GLN A 55 -1.97 -17.86 21.36
N ARG A 56 -2.75 -17.02 22.05
CA ARG A 56 -3.42 -15.87 21.45
C ARG A 56 -2.43 -14.87 20.84
N SER A 57 -1.29 -14.65 21.49
CA SER A 57 -0.22 -13.79 20.95
C SER A 57 0.38 -14.40 19.69
N GLN A 58 0.77 -15.68 19.74
CA GLN A 58 1.37 -16.38 18.60
C GLN A 58 0.42 -16.41 17.39
N ILE A 59 -0.85 -16.72 17.59
CA ILE A 59 -1.86 -16.74 16.52
C ILE A 59 -2.06 -15.34 15.93
N ARG A 60 -2.02 -14.29 16.75
CA ARG A 60 -2.10 -12.91 16.26
C ARG A 60 -0.93 -12.56 15.34
N ASP A 61 0.27 -12.96 15.71
CA ASP A 61 1.47 -12.70 14.92
C ASP A 61 1.41 -13.45 13.58
N ILE A 62 1.01 -14.73 13.59
CA ILE A 62 0.79 -15.52 12.36
C ILE A 62 -0.23 -14.85 11.43
N MET A 63 -1.39 -14.45 11.97
CA MET A 63 -2.46 -13.82 11.17
C MET A 63 -2.03 -12.47 10.62
N LYS A 64 -1.20 -11.74 11.34
CA LYS A 64 -0.64 -10.46 10.89
C LYS A 64 0.30 -10.65 9.71
N ASP A 65 1.23 -11.60 9.81
CA ASP A 65 2.17 -11.90 8.74
C ASP A 65 1.44 -12.39 7.49
N ALA A 66 0.43 -13.26 7.66
CA ALA A 66 -0.42 -13.70 6.56
C ALA A 66 -1.12 -12.53 5.88
N ARG A 67 -1.70 -11.59 6.66
CA ARG A 67 -2.33 -10.39 6.11
C ARG A 67 -1.36 -9.53 5.31
N LEU A 68 -0.15 -9.32 5.81
CA LEU A 68 0.86 -8.52 5.11
C LEU A 68 1.21 -9.15 3.75
N ARG A 69 1.40 -10.48 3.71
CA ARG A 69 1.63 -11.21 2.46
C ARG A 69 0.46 -11.12 1.50
N ILE A 70 -0.78 -11.27 1.99
CA ILE A 70 -1.99 -11.11 1.16
C ILE A 70 -2.06 -9.70 0.58
N MET A 71 -1.80 -8.66 1.37
CA MET A 71 -1.81 -7.27 0.89
C MET A 71 -0.75 -7.02 -0.19
N GLN A 72 0.41 -7.66 -0.10
CA GLN A 72 1.44 -7.62 -1.15
C GLN A 72 0.94 -8.31 -2.42
N TYR A 73 0.40 -9.52 -2.33
CA TYR A 73 -0.15 -10.24 -3.48
C TYR A 73 -1.31 -9.49 -4.15
N GLU A 74 -2.17 -8.85 -3.36
CA GLU A 74 -3.26 -8.03 -3.90
C GLU A 74 -2.74 -6.84 -4.72
N GLN A 75 -1.64 -6.20 -4.32
CA GLN A 75 -1.09 -5.09 -5.09
C GLN A 75 -0.62 -5.52 -6.48
N ASP A 76 0.09 -6.65 -6.55
CA ASP A 76 0.58 -7.20 -7.81
C ASP A 76 -0.56 -7.72 -8.67
N PHE A 77 -1.49 -8.46 -8.06
CA PHE A 77 -2.67 -8.97 -8.76
C PHE A 77 -3.57 -7.84 -9.27
N ARG A 78 -3.74 -6.74 -8.51
CA ARG A 78 -4.51 -5.58 -8.95
C ARG A 78 -3.93 -4.95 -10.21
N ARG A 79 -2.60 -4.86 -10.32
CA ARG A 79 -1.92 -4.33 -11.51
C ARG A 79 -2.15 -5.24 -12.72
N GLN A 80 -1.84 -6.53 -12.57
CA GLN A 80 -2.02 -7.51 -13.65
C GLN A 80 -3.47 -7.57 -14.13
N ARG A 81 -4.43 -7.64 -13.20
CA ARG A 81 -5.86 -7.65 -13.52
C ARG A 81 -6.28 -6.42 -14.32
N ARG A 82 -5.77 -5.24 -13.96
CA ARG A 82 -6.05 -3.99 -14.68
C ARG A 82 -5.48 -4.04 -16.10
N GLU A 83 -4.25 -4.51 -16.27
CA GLU A 83 -3.62 -4.63 -17.58
C GLU A 83 -4.39 -5.61 -18.49
N THR A 84 -4.74 -6.80 -17.98
CA THR A 84 -5.56 -7.77 -18.70
C THR A 84 -6.91 -7.19 -19.10
N PHE A 85 -7.56 -6.44 -18.21
CA PHE A 85 -8.82 -5.77 -18.50
C PHE A 85 -8.67 -4.73 -19.61
N LEU A 86 -7.65 -3.86 -19.54
CA LEU A 86 -7.40 -2.84 -20.56
C LEU A 86 -7.07 -3.46 -21.92
N GLN A 87 -6.32 -4.56 -21.94
CA GLN A 87 -6.03 -5.30 -23.16
C GLN A 87 -7.31 -5.86 -23.80
N ALA A 88 -8.21 -6.43 -23.00
CA ALA A 88 -9.51 -6.90 -23.49
C ALA A 88 -10.35 -5.74 -24.05
N MET A 89 -10.37 -4.58 -23.38
CA MET A 89 -11.05 -3.39 -23.88
C MET A 89 -10.47 -2.90 -25.22
N HIS A 90 -9.15 -2.96 -25.39
CA HIS A 90 -8.51 -2.63 -26.68
C HIS A 90 -8.97 -3.57 -27.79
N GLN A 91 -8.99 -4.88 -27.52
CA GLN A 91 -9.43 -5.88 -28.50
C GLN A 91 -10.89 -5.66 -28.90
N ILE A 92 -11.76 -5.37 -27.92
CA ILE A 92 -13.16 -5.03 -28.19
C ILE A 92 -13.25 -3.76 -29.04
N ARG A 93 -12.56 -2.69 -28.68
CA ARG A 93 -12.58 -1.42 -29.44
C ARG A 93 -12.18 -1.62 -30.91
N ALA A 94 -11.20 -2.48 -31.17
CA ALA A 94 -10.70 -2.78 -32.51
C ALA A 94 -11.73 -3.49 -33.42
N THR A 95 -12.76 -4.12 -32.87
CA THR A 95 -13.83 -4.78 -33.66
C THR A 95 -15.03 -3.88 -33.92
N LEU A 96 -15.07 -2.68 -33.33
CA LEU A 96 -16.18 -1.73 -33.43
C LEU A 96 -16.00 -0.77 -34.62
N THR A 97 -17.13 -0.30 -35.17
CA THR A 97 -17.13 0.79 -36.16
C THR A 97 -16.68 2.11 -35.53
N PRO A 98 -16.22 3.10 -36.32
CA PRO A 98 -15.81 4.40 -35.78
C PRO A 98 -16.86 5.10 -34.91
N GLU A 99 -18.15 5.08 -35.30
CA GLU A 99 -19.20 5.70 -34.46
C GLU A 99 -19.41 4.92 -33.15
N GLN A 100 -19.29 3.58 -33.20
CA GLN A 100 -19.39 2.73 -32.03
C GLN A 100 -18.22 2.91 -31.07
N GLN A 101 -17.01 3.14 -31.59
CA GLN A 101 -15.81 3.43 -30.78
C GLN A 101 -16.00 4.70 -29.94
N GLN A 102 -16.56 5.77 -30.51
CA GLN A 102 -16.81 7.01 -29.75
C GLN A 102 -17.75 6.78 -28.56
N LYS A 103 -18.82 5.99 -28.76
CA LYS A 103 -19.74 5.62 -27.69
C LYS A 103 -19.05 4.72 -26.65
N PHE A 104 -18.25 3.76 -27.12
CA PHE A 104 -17.50 2.85 -26.25
C PHE A 104 -16.51 3.60 -25.35
N ASP A 105 -15.75 4.53 -25.91
CA ASP A 105 -14.74 5.31 -25.21
C ASP A 105 -15.36 6.23 -24.13
N ARG A 106 -16.57 6.73 -24.41
CA ARG A 106 -17.33 7.55 -23.47
C ARG A 106 -17.91 6.72 -22.33
N ASP A 107 -18.56 5.60 -22.63
CA ASP A 107 -19.45 4.93 -21.67
C ASP A 107 -18.78 3.77 -20.92
N PHE A 108 -17.75 3.13 -21.49
CA PHE A 108 -17.20 1.86 -20.97
C PHE A 108 -15.75 1.92 -20.52
N LEU A 109 -14.97 2.91 -20.97
CA LEU A 109 -13.59 3.05 -20.51
C LEU A 109 -13.52 3.67 -19.11
N PRO A 110 -12.71 3.12 -18.19
CA PRO A 110 -12.50 3.72 -16.88
C PRO A 110 -11.89 5.13 -17.03
N TYR A 111 -12.26 6.04 -16.13
CA TYR A 111 -11.85 7.45 -16.18
C TYR A 111 -10.33 7.63 -16.35
N GLN A 112 -9.53 6.79 -15.68
CA GLN A 112 -8.06 6.79 -15.77
C GLN A 112 -7.56 6.42 -17.17
N ALA A 113 -8.25 5.53 -17.87
CA ALA A 113 -7.89 5.09 -19.21
C ALA A 113 -8.32 6.13 -20.27
N ARG A 114 -9.43 6.84 -20.07
CA ARG A 114 -10.00 7.77 -21.06
C ARG A 114 -9.03 8.85 -21.56
N GLY A 115 -8.02 9.22 -20.77
CA GLY A 115 -6.96 10.16 -21.17
C GLY A 115 -5.85 9.55 -22.04
N GLU A 116 -5.61 8.24 -21.95
CA GLU A 116 -4.64 7.53 -22.79
C GLU A 116 -5.18 7.21 -24.18
N TRP A 117 -6.50 6.97 -24.29
CA TRP A 117 -7.17 6.55 -25.53
C TRP A 117 -7.64 7.71 -26.43
N GLN A 118 -7.31 8.96 -26.09
CA GLN A 118 -7.53 10.14 -26.95
C GLN A 118 -6.23 10.51 -27.68
N PRO A 119 -5.95 9.94 -28.87
CA PRO A 119 -4.77 10.31 -29.66
C PRO A 119 -4.84 11.76 -30.17
N GLU A 120 -6.04 12.30 -30.38
CA GLU A 120 -6.29 13.57 -31.06
C GLU A 120 -5.79 14.82 -30.31
N LYS A 121 -5.47 14.72 -29.01
CA LYS A 121 -4.89 15.84 -28.25
C LYS A 121 -3.37 15.82 -28.13
N ARG A 122 -2.69 14.72 -28.50
CA ARG A 122 -1.23 14.61 -28.38
C ARG A 122 -0.47 15.13 -29.60
N GLU A 123 -1.13 15.30 -30.75
CA GLU A 123 -0.49 15.83 -31.97
C GLU A 123 -0.18 17.34 -31.94
N GLY A 124 -0.63 18.07 -30.91
CA GLY A 124 -0.38 19.51 -30.76
C GLY A 124 0.66 19.91 -29.71
N GLN A 125 1.24 18.96 -28.96
CA GLN A 125 2.22 19.26 -27.91
C GLN A 125 3.64 19.02 -28.45
N PRO A 126 4.48 20.06 -28.64
CA PRO A 126 5.88 19.85 -28.99
C PRO A 126 6.55 18.96 -27.92
N PRO A 127 7.45 18.03 -28.30
CA PRO A 127 8.17 17.23 -27.33
C PRO A 127 8.89 18.14 -26.33
N ALA A 128 8.70 17.86 -25.03
CA ALA A 128 9.39 18.59 -23.98
C ALA A 128 10.92 18.50 -24.21
N PRO A 129 11.65 19.63 -24.20
CA PRO A 129 13.09 19.60 -24.43
C PRO A 129 13.77 18.73 -23.36
N PRO A 130 14.69 17.84 -23.75
CA PRO A 130 15.42 16.99 -22.81
C PRO A 130 16.34 17.87 -21.96
N GLY A 131 15.93 18.14 -20.72
CA GLY A 131 16.74 18.96 -19.80
C GLY A 131 16.04 19.56 -18.57
N ALA A 132 14.71 19.50 -18.45
CA ALA A 132 14.01 20.00 -17.26
C ALA A 132 13.97 18.94 -16.15
N GLY A 133 15.14 18.56 -15.66
CA GLY A 133 15.33 17.70 -14.49
C GLY A 133 16.63 18.09 -13.81
N SER A 134 16.57 19.05 -12.90
CA SER A 134 17.62 19.39 -11.94
C SER A 134 16.98 19.44 -10.56
#